data_AF-A0A158A1K8-F1
#
_entry.id   AF-A0A158A1K8-F1
#
_cell.length_a   1.000
_cell.length_b   1.000
_cell.length_c   1.000
_cell.angle_alpha   90.00
_cell.angle_beta   90.00
_cell.angle_gamma   90.00
#
_symmetry.space_group_name_H-M   'P 1'
#
loop_
_entity.id
_entity.type
_entity.pdbx_description
1 polymer ?
#
loop_
_entity_poly.entity_id
_entity_poly.type
_entity_poly.pdbx_seq_one_letter_code
_entity_poly.pdbx_strand_id
1 'polypeptide(L)'
;MGSEADVISYIVQQHVEDAACLRNTRAYLVRAPHVKLKHLARQDERIAAHLDGVAVAGRIGARLSMQALENTGKGVLFTVAVGCIEARSEKGLMHLIALAQAVPVARRGLHSAFGWVSASRLQETASTLLASDNSAAQLAGLAACAQHRVDPKRFLDTAIASQDPAVRARALQCAGEIGRVDLLASCIANIEDEDASCRFHAAQAALLLGDRHASLDVLTELALTRPDAAALAASALPLADVHALLQQISAQPQSKRLLIRTIAHAGDPRYVPWLIGLMPDDKFARLAGESFSFITGADLAWLDLDRKPPENLPAGPTDDPNDPDVAMDEDDGAPWPDAEKIARWWQANAPRFRPGARYLCGAPPSKPHCIDVLKDGYQRQRMAAARHLCLLEPGTVLFNCAAPAWRQQRLLNSTT
;
A
#
# COMPACT_ATOMS: atom_id res chain seq x y z
N MET A 1 27.96 31.28 12.59
CA MET A 1 28.12 30.13 13.51
C MET A 1 27.31 30.45 14.76
N GLY A 2 26.03 30.05 14.80
CA GLY A 2 25.23 30.13 16.03
C GLY A 2 25.73 29.08 17.01
N SER A 3 25.90 29.47 18.28
CA SER A 3 26.39 28.56 19.33
C SER A 3 25.42 27.39 19.52
N GLU A 4 25.95 26.17 19.70
CA GLU A 4 25.21 24.97 20.14
C GLU A 4 24.45 25.14 21.48
N ALA A 5 24.52 26.33 22.10
CA ALA A 5 24.01 26.64 23.44
C ALA A 5 22.48 26.84 23.55
N ASP A 6 21.73 27.04 22.45
CA ASP A 6 20.28 27.29 22.51
C ASP A 6 19.39 26.10 22.07
N VAL A 7 19.99 24.92 21.83
CA VAL A 7 19.22 23.72 21.44
C VAL A 7 18.73 22.97 22.68
N ILE A 8 17.42 23.02 22.93
CA ILE A 8 16.78 22.27 24.01
C ILE A 8 16.67 20.79 23.61
N SER A 9 17.63 19.97 24.06
CA SER A 9 17.76 18.56 23.65
C SER A 9 16.51 17.72 23.85
N TYR A 10 15.74 17.96 24.92
CA TYR A 10 14.48 17.27 25.19
C TYR A 10 13.43 17.50 24.09
N ILE A 11 13.31 18.74 23.58
CA ILE A 11 12.37 19.07 22.50
C ILE A 11 12.78 18.37 21.21
N VAL A 12 14.07 18.33 20.91
CA VAL A 12 14.59 17.64 19.72
C VAL A 12 14.35 16.13 19.81
N GLN A 13 14.54 15.54 21.00
CA GLN A 13 14.22 14.14 21.24
C GLN A 13 12.73 13.87 20.99
N GLN A 14 11.84 14.73 21.47
CA GLN A 14 10.41 14.63 21.20
C GLN A 14 10.11 14.69 19.69
N HIS A 15 10.77 15.57 18.92
CA HIS A 15 10.61 15.58 17.46
C HIS A 15 11.03 14.25 16.80
N VAL A 16 12.11 13.61 17.27
CA VAL A 16 12.55 12.30 16.75
C VAL A 16 11.48 11.23 17.03
N GLU A 17 10.98 11.18 18.27
CA GLU A 17 9.97 10.22 18.73
C GLU A 17 8.64 10.41 17.99
N ASP A 18 8.17 11.65 17.89
CA ASP A 18 6.92 12.00 17.21
C ASP A 18 7.01 11.71 15.70
N ALA A 19 8.13 12.01 15.03
CA ALA A 19 8.32 11.66 13.62
C ALA A 19 8.23 10.13 13.40
N ALA A 20 8.84 9.35 14.30
CA ALA A 20 8.79 7.89 14.25
C ALA A 20 7.37 7.36 14.48
N CYS A 21 6.66 7.90 15.49
CA CYS A 21 5.29 7.53 15.82
C CYS A 21 4.32 7.86 14.67
N LEU A 22 4.36 9.10 14.17
CA LEU A 22 3.50 9.55 13.09
C LEU A 22 3.72 8.75 11.80
N ARG A 23 4.95 8.31 11.52
CA ARG A 23 5.22 7.41 10.39
C ARG A 23 4.62 6.02 10.61
N ASN A 24 4.57 5.51 11.84
CA ASN A 24 3.88 4.26 12.15
C ASN A 24 2.37 4.38 11.89
N THR A 25 1.74 5.48 12.34
CA THR A 25 0.35 5.78 12.01
C THR A 25 0.14 5.86 10.50
N ARG A 26 1.03 6.56 9.78
CA ARG A 26 0.96 6.68 8.33
C ARG A 26 1.00 5.33 7.62
N ALA A 27 1.80 4.39 8.11
CA ALA A 27 1.90 3.04 7.53
C ALA A 27 0.57 2.26 7.57
N TYR A 28 -0.29 2.56 8.55
CA TYR A 28 -1.67 2.07 8.60
C TYR A 28 -2.58 2.88 7.66
N LEU A 29 -2.54 4.22 7.75
CA LEU A 29 -3.44 5.11 6.99
C LEU A 29 -3.35 4.93 5.48
N VAL A 30 -2.18 4.60 4.93
CA VAL A 30 -2.02 4.34 3.49
C VAL A 30 -2.77 3.10 2.99
N ARG A 31 -3.33 2.29 3.89
CA ARG A 31 -4.14 1.10 3.60
C ARG A 31 -5.49 1.11 4.34
N ALA A 32 -5.85 2.21 4.97
CA ALA A 32 -7.07 2.31 5.75
C ALA A 32 -8.31 2.50 4.85
N PRO A 33 -9.48 1.96 5.24
CA PRO A 33 -10.69 1.99 4.42
C PRO A 33 -11.37 3.37 4.36
N HIS A 34 -11.07 4.26 5.32
CA HIS A 34 -11.75 5.55 5.51
C HIS A 34 -10.85 6.77 5.19
N VAL A 35 -9.62 6.53 4.71
CA VAL A 35 -8.62 7.59 4.47
C VAL A 35 -8.69 8.06 3.03
N LYS A 36 -8.91 9.36 2.81
CA LYS A 36 -8.79 10.05 1.51
C LYS A 36 -7.43 10.74 1.40
N LEU A 37 -7.06 11.20 0.20
CA LEU A 37 -5.77 11.87 -0.05
C LEU A 37 -5.53 13.09 0.86
N LYS A 38 -6.57 13.89 1.14
CA LYS A 38 -6.48 15.04 2.06
C LYS A 38 -6.11 14.65 3.50
N HIS A 39 -6.55 13.47 3.97
CA HIS A 39 -6.20 12.98 5.31
C HIS A 39 -4.73 12.57 5.37
N LEU A 40 -4.22 11.96 4.29
CA LEU A 40 -2.78 11.71 4.15
C LEU A 40 -1.97 13.00 4.09
N ALA A 41 -2.45 14.02 3.37
CA ALA A 41 -1.75 15.31 3.31
C ALA A 41 -1.55 15.93 4.70
N ARG A 42 -2.60 15.95 5.52
CA ARG A 42 -2.51 16.42 6.91
C ARG A 42 -1.54 15.60 7.76
N GLN A 43 -1.51 14.28 7.60
CA GLN A 43 -0.56 13.42 8.30
C GLN A 43 0.88 13.67 7.84
N ASP A 44 1.06 13.89 6.54
CA ASP A 44 2.36 14.13 5.93
C ASP A 44 2.93 15.49 6.35
N GLU A 45 2.10 16.53 6.44
CA GLU A 45 2.48 17.84 6.99
C GLU A 45 2.99 17.73 8.43
N ARG A 46 2.33 16.93 9.28
CA ARG A 46 2.79 16.70 10.66
C ARG A 46 4.14 16.01 10.69
N ILE A 47 4.33 14.94 9.90
CA ILE A 47 5.62 14.24 9.82
C ILE A 47 6.71 15.19 9.35
N ALA A 48 6.44 16.00 8.31
CA ALA A 48 7.38 16.98 7.78
C ALA A 48 7.80 17.98 8.86
N ALA A 49 6.86 18.54 9.64
CA ALA A 49 7.16 19.49 10.69
C ALA A 49 8.10 18.92 11.78
N HIS A 50 7.91 17.66 12.20
CA HIS A 50 8.82 17.04 13.17
C HIS A 50 10.19 16.72 12.55
N LEU A 51 10.25 16.25 11.30
CA LEU A 51 11.51 16.03 10.60
C LEU A 51 12.30 17.35 10.42
N ASP A 52 11.61 18.45 10.12
CA ASP A 52 12.21 19.78 10.02
C ASP A 52 12.75 20.23 11.39
N GLY A 53 12.01 19.99 12.48
CA GLY A 53 12.48 20.25 13.85
C GLY A 53 13.78 19.50 14.18
N VAL A 54 13.90 18.23 13.76
CA VAL A 54 15.14 17.46 13.89
C VAL A 54 16.26 18.05 13.03
N ALA A 55 15.96 18.43 11.79
CA ALA A 55 16.96 18.96 10.86
C ALA A 55 17.52 20.31 11.33
N VAL A 56 16.68 21.21 11.84
CA VAL A 56 17.09 22.53 12.38
C VAL A 56 18.05 22.39 13.57
N ALA A 57 17.91 21.33 14.38
CA ALA A 57 18.82 21.04 15.49
C ALA A 57 20.22 20.54 15.06
N GLY A 58 20.48 20.41 13.74
CA GLY A 58 21.79 20.11 13.17
C GLY A 58 22.44 18.85 13.77
N ARG A 59 23.67 18.98 14.26
CA ARG A 59 24.43 17.85 14.82
C ARG A 59 23.75 17.20 16.03
N ILE A 60 23.05 17.99 16.86
CA ILE A 60 22.33 17.47 18.02
C ILE A 60 21.15 16.61 17.56
N GLY A 61 20.38 17.09 16.58
CA GLY A 61 19.28 16.32 15.98
C GLY A 61 19.75 15.00 15.34
N ALA A 62 20.85 15.05 14.58
CA ALA A 62 21.46 13.86 14.01
C ALA A 62 21.92 12.85 15.08
N ARG A 63 22.57 13.33 16.15
CA ARG A 63 23.02 12.49 17.27
C ARG A 63 21.84 11.82 17.98
N LEU A 64 20.82 12.58 18.35
CA LEU A 64 19.63 12.06 19.04
C LEU A 64 18.87 11.06 18.16
N SER A 65 18.77 11.32 16.86
CA SER A 65 18.19 10.38 15.89
C SER A 65 18.97 9.07 15.85
N MET A 66 20.30 9.12 15.80
CA MET A 66 21.14 7.92 15.83
C MET A 66 21.03 7.16 17.16
N GLN A 67 20.94 7.86 18.30
CA GLN A 67 20.72 7.23 19.61
C GLN A 67 19.39 6.47 19.68
N ALA A 68 18.33 7.00 19.04
CA ALA A 68 17.04 6.33 19.00
C ALA A 68 17.09 4.94 18.31
N LEU A 69 18.13 4.64 17.53
CA LEU A 69 18.34 3.30 16.94
C LEU A 69 18.60 2.22 17.99
N GLU A 70 18.91 2.55 19.24
CA GLU A 70 18.96 1.58 20.35
C GLU A 70 17.64 0.78 20.44
N ASN A 71 16.50 1.42 20.15
CA ASN A 71 15.18 0.79 20.02
C ASN A 71 14.76 0.76 18.54
N THR A 72 15.52 0.04 17.71
CA THR A 72 15.32 0.01 16.25
C THR A 72 13.93 -0.48 15.87
N GLY A 73 13.10 0.45 15.40
CA GLY A 73 11.81 0.17 14.78
C GLY A 73 11.68 0.81 13.40
N LYS A 74 10.65 0.40 12.65
CA LYS A 74 10.31 0.97 11.33
C LYS A 74 10.09 2.49 11.34
N GLY A 75 9.63 3.06 12.47
CA GLY A 75 9.47 4.50 12.67
C GLY A 75 10.81 5.21 12.81
N VAL A 76 11.65 4.75 13.73
CA VAL A 76 12.98 5.31 13.98
C VAL A 76 13.86 5.20 12.74
N LEU A 77 13.92 4.02 12.11
CA LEU A 77 14.76 3.83 10.91
C LEU A 77 14.36 4.77 9.77
N PHE A 78 13.07 5.09 9.65
CA PHE A 78 12.59 6.09 8.71
C PHE A 78 13.15 7.49 9.04
N THR A 79 12.98 7.94 10.29
CA THR A 79 13.44 9.27 10.74
C THR A 79 14.93 9.45 10.50
N VAL A 80 15.74 8.46 10.90
CA VAL A 80 17.20 8.51 10.74
C VAL A 80 17.59 8.44 9.26
N ALA A 81 16.93 7.60 8.46
CA ALA A 81 17.23 7.49 7.04
C ALA A 81 16.95 8.79 6.28
N VAL A 82 15.85 9.50 6.58
CA VAL A 82 15.59 10.83 5.99
C VAL A 82 16.74 11.79 6.30
N GLY A 83 17.18 11.86 7.56
CA GLY A 83 18.32 12.69 7.96
C GLY A 83 19.61 12.32 7.25
N CYS A 84 19.94 11.03 7.16
CA CYS A 84 21.14 10.55 6.45
C CYS A 84 21.11 10.91 4.96
N ILE A 85 19.96 10.78 4.29
CA ILE A 85 19.82 11.08 2.87
C ILE A 85 19.94 12.59 2.61
N GLU A 86 19.24 13.43 3.39
CA GLU A 86 19.32 14.89 3.24
C GLU A 86 20.73 15.42 3.54
N ALA A 87 21.44 14.81 4.49
CA ALA A 87 22.83 15.11 4.79
C ALA A 87 23.86 14.46 3.82
N ARG A 88 23.41 13.69 2.81
CA ARG A 88 24.25 12.93 1.89
C ARG A 88 25.30 12.04 2.61
N SER A 89 24.92 11.46 3.73
CA SER A 89 25.79 10.59 4.55
C SER A 89 25.78 9.16 4.02
N GLU A 90 26.69 8.84 3.10
CA GLU A 90 26.82 7.49 2.54
C GLU A 90 27.12 6.44 3.62
N LYS A 91 28.06 6.75 4.53
CA LYS A 91 28.41 5.87 5.65
C LYS A 91 27.22 5.61 6.57
N GLY A 92 26.45 6.68 6.87
CA GLY A 92 25.24 6.56 7.68
C GLY A 92 24.20 5.68 6.98
N LEU A 93 23.95 5.92 5.70
CA LEU A 93 22.97 5.14 4.95
C LEU A 93 23.36 3.66 4.83
N MET A 94 24.64 3.34 4.56
CA MET A 94 25.12 1.95 4.52
C MET A 94 24.96 1.24 5.86
N HIS A 95 25.18 1.94 6.97
CA HIS A 95 24.90 1.42 8.30
C HIS A 95 23.40 1.09 8.47
N LEU A 96 22.50 1.97 8.02
CA LEU A 96 21.05 1.73 8.08
C LEU A 96 20.61 0.58 7.16
N ILE A 97 21.26 0.38 6.01
CA ILE A 97 21.00 -0.77 5.12
C ILE A 97 21.39 -2.07 5.81
N ALA A 98 22.56 -2.13 6.44
CA ALA A 98 22.99 -3.29 7.22
C ALA A 98 22.02 -3.56 8.39
N LEU A 99 21.58 -2.51 9.08
CA LEU A 99 20.60 -2.62 10.17
C LEU A 99 19.23 -3.11 9.67
N ALA A 100 18.77 -2.66 8.49
CA ALA A 100 17.54 -3.13 7.86
C ALA A 100 17.61 -4.60 7.39
N GLN A 101 18.82 -5.12 7.18
CA GLN A 101 19.05 -6.53 6.92
C GLN A 101 18.98 -7.35 8.21
N ALA A 102 19.65 -6.90 9.26
CA ALA A 102 19.65 -7.54 10.58
C ALA A 102 18.28 -7.49 11.28
N VAL A 103 17.49 -6.44 11.02
CA VAL A 103 16.16 -6.20 11.60
C VAL A 103 15.13 -6.05 10.47
N PRO A 104 14.64 -7.16 9.88
CA PRO A 104 13.75 -7.11 8.70
C PRO A 104 12.48 -6.29 8.91
N VAL A 105 11.94 -6.25 10.14
CA VAL A 105 10.75 -5.46 10.48
C VAL A 105 10.99 -3.95 10.33
N ALA A 106 12.22 -3.48 10.51
CA ALA A 106 12.61 -2.07 10.39
C ALA A 106 12.81 -1.64 8.93
N ARG A 107 13.11 -2.57 8.00
CA ARG A 107 13.36 -2.31 6.57
C ARG A 107 12.31 -1.45 5.88
N ARG A 108 11.03 -1.63 6.26
CA ARG A 108 9.93 -0.81 5.73
C ARG A 108 10.13 0.69 6.03
N GLY A 109 10.77 1.03 7.15
CA GLY A 109 11.16 2.39 7.51
C GLY A 109 12.12 3.00 6.50
N LEU A 110 13.20 2.28 6.17
CA LEU A 110 14.18 2.69 5.16
C LEU A 110 13.52 2.90 3.79
N HIS A 111 12.69 1.95 3.33
CA HIS A 111 11.98 2.10 2.06
C HIS A 111 11.02 3.30 2.05
N SER A 112 10.38 3.59 3.20
CA SER A 112 9.51 4.76 3.33
C SER A 112 10.31 6.06 3.24
N ALA A 113 11.52 6.09 3.79
CA ALA A 113 12.40 7.26 3.73
C ALA A 113 12.79 7.56 2.29
N PHE A 114 13.14 6.54 1.49
CA PHE A 114 13.36 6.72 0.06
C PHE A 114 12.14 7.29 -0.65
N GLY A 115 10.94 6.81 -0.32
CA GLY A 115 9.70 7.38 -0.86
C GLY A 115 9.42 8.81 -0.41
N TRP A 116 9.89 9.20 0.78
CA TRP A 116 9.65 10.52 1.38
C TRP A 116 10.49 11.62 0.76
N VAL A 117 11.81 11.44 0.74
CA VAL A 117 12.74 12.44 0.22
C VAL A 117 12.53 12.66 -1.29
N SER A 118 12.98 13.80 -1.80
CA SER A 118 12.84 14.13 -3.22
C SER A 118 13.71 13.23 -4.10
N ALA A 119 13.27 12.98 -5.34
CA ALA A 119 14.05 12.22 -6.33
C ALA A 119 15.44 12.85 -6.57
N SER A 120 15.52 14.18 -6.57
CA SER A 120 16.78 14.91 -6.76
C SER A 120 17.82 14.64 -5.66
N ARG A 121 17.37 14.38 -4.43
CA ARG A 121 18.26 14.02 -3.31
C ARG A 121 18.73 12.57 -3.39
N LEU A 122 17.94 11.70 -4.04
CA LEU A 122 18.26 10.28 -4.15
C LEU A 122 19.03 9.88 -5.40
N GLN A 123 19.09 10.71 -6.44
CA GLN A 123 19.57 10.28 -7.75
C GLN A 123 20.97 9.64 -7.70
N GLU A 124 21.94 10.32 -7.10
CA GLU A 124 23.31 9.81 -6.94
C GLU A 124 23.35 8.60 -6.00
N THR A 125 22.70 8.70 -4.84
CA THR A 125 22.63 7.63 -3.85
C THR A 125 22.03 6.34 -4.42
N ALA A 126 20.91 6.42 -5.14
CA ALA A 126 20.27 5.27 -5.76
C ALA A 126 21.16 4.67 -6.85
N SER A 127 21.85 5.49 -7.65
CA SER A 127 22.79 4.99 -8.65
C SER A 127 23.96 4.23 -8.01
N THR A 128 24.55 4.75 -6.94
CA THR A 128 25.63 4.08 -6.20
C THR A 128 25.16 2.77 -5.59
N LEU A 129 23.96 2.75 -4.98
CA LEU A 129 23.38 1.54 -4.39
C LEU A 129 23.08 0.46 -5.43
N LEU A 130 22.56 0.84 -6.60
CA LEU A 130 22.29 -0.09 -7.71
C LEU A 130 23.57 -0.71 -8.29
N ALA A 131 24.67 0.04 -8.30
CA ALA A 131 25.96 -0.39 -8.83
C ALA A 131 26.82 -1.19 -7.83
N SER A 132 26.37 -1.34 -6.59
CA SER A 132 27.09 -2.06 -5.54
C SER A 132 27.05 -3.58 -5.76
N ASP A 133 28.11 -4.29 -5.41
CA ASP A 133 28.15 -5.77 -5.39
C ASP A 133 27.43 -6.37 -4.16
N ASN A 134 27.11 -5.55 -3.17
CA ASN A 134 26.33 -5.97 -2.00
C ASN A 134 24.83 -6.05 -2.32
N SER A 135 24.22 -7.23 -2.20
CA SER A 135 22.79 -7.47 -2.47
C SER A 135 21.83 -6.59 -1.66
N ALA A 136 22.15 -6.28 -0.39
CA ALA A 136 21.30 -5.43 0.44
C ALA A 136 21.30 -3.97 -0.06
N ALA A 137 22.45 -3.49 -0.55
CA ALA A 137 22.54 -2.20 -1.21
C ALA A 137 21.78 -2.18 -2.55
N GLN A 138 21.92 -3.22 -3.38
CA GLN A 138 21.16 -3.34 -4.63
C GLN A 138 19.64 -3.33 -4.37
N LEU A 139 19.18 -4.10 -3.38
CA LEU A 139 17.78 -4.11 -2.94
C LEU A 139 17.30 -2.70 -2.54
N ALA A 140 18.11 -1.96 -1.79
CA ALA A 140 17.81 -0.59 -1.38
C ALA A 140 17.75 0.36 -2.58
N GLY A 141 18.66 0.23 -3.55
CA GLY A 141 18.65 1.00 -4.80
C GLY A 141 17.40 0.74 -5.65
N LEU A 142 17.00 -0.53 -5.82
CA LEU A 142 15.77 -0.92 -6.52
C LEU A 142 14.52 -0.41 -5.78
N ALA A 143 14.51 -0.52 -4.45
CA ALA A 143 13.43 0.01 -3.63
C ALA A 143 13.30 1.53 -3.80
N ALA A 144 14.42 2.27 -3.80
CA ALA A 144 14.42 3.71 -4.00
C ALA A 144 13.83 4.09 -5.37
N CYS A 145 14.27 3.46 -6.45
CA CYS A 145 13.73 3.72 -7.80
C CYS A 145 12.22 3.45 -7.86
N ALA A 146 11.77 2.34 -7.28
CA ALA A 146 10.38 1.95 -7.33
C ALA A 146 9.45 2.83 -6.48
N GLN A 147 9.94 3.39 -5.35
CA GLN A 147 9.16 4.37 -4.58
C GLN A 147 8.86 5.65 -5.38
N HIS A 148 9.73 5.98 -6.32
CA HIS A 148 9.59 7.12 -7.23
C HIS A 148 9.02 6.74 -8.60
N ARG A 149 8.81 5.43 -8.84
CA ARG A 149 8.39 4.89 -10.14
C ARG A 149 9.32 5.29 -11.29
N VAL A 150 10.62 5.29 -11.03
CA VAL A 150 11.67 5.57 -12.03
C VAL A 150 12.29 4.26 -12.50
N ASP A 151 12.56 4.16 -13.80
CA ASP A 151 13.20 3.00 -14.40
C ASP A 151 14.70 2.90 -14.03
N PRO A 152 15.15 1.83 -13.34
CA PRO A 152 16.57 1.58 -13.08
C PRO A 152 17.35 1.13 -14.33
N LYS A 153 16.69 0.98 -15.48
CA LYS A 153 17.27 0.59 -16.78
C LYS A 153 18.04 -0.73 -16.65
N ARG A 154 19.29 -0.79 -17.14
CA ARG A 154 20.16 -1.98 -17.11
C ARG A 154 20.30 -2.65 -15.74
N PHE A 155 20.18 -1.90 -14.65
CA PHE A 155 20.26 -2.47 -13.30
C PHE A 155 19.04 -3.35 -13.00
N LEU A 156 17.87 -3.00 -13.52
CA LEU A 156 16.69 -3.84 -13.42
C LEU A 156 16.85 -5.12 -14.25
N ASP A 157 17.37 -4.99 -15.47
CA ASP A 157 17.58 -6.10 -16.40
C ASP A 157 18.56 -7.14 -15.81
N THR A 158 19.56 -6.70 -15.06
CA THR A 158 20.49 -7.60 -14.35
C THR A 158 19.84 -8.17 -13.08
N ALA A 159 19.15 -7.34 -12.30
CA ALA A 159 18.57 -7.77 -11.03
C ALA A 159 17.45 -8.81 -11.16
N ILE A 160 16.71 -8.82 -12.28
CA ILE A 160 15.66 -9.83 -12.53
C ILE A 160 16.23 -11.24 -12.71
N ALA A 161 17.52 -11.36 -13.00
CA ALA A 161 18.24 -12.63 -13.11
C ALA A 161 19.20 -12.88 -11.92
N SER A 162 19.06 -12.10 -10.84
CA SER A 162 19.93 -12.23 -9.67
C SER A 162 19.79 -13.61 -9.01
N GLN A 163 20.93 -14.15 -8.55
CA GLN A 163 20.97 -15.37 -7.74
C GLN A 163 20.42 -15.15 -6.33
N ASP A 164 20.37 -13.90 -5.85
CA ASP A 164 19.73 -13.55 -4.59
C ASP A 164 18.20 -13.41 -4.79
N PRO A 165 17.37 -14.30 -4.19
CA PRO A 165 15.92 -14.25 -4.36
C PRO A 165 15.28 -12.94 -3.89
N ALA A 166 15.84 -12.27 -2.88
CA ALA A 166 15.29 -11.01 -2.40
C ALA A 166 15.47 -9.88 -3.43
N VAL A 167 16.64 -9.84 -4.10
CA VAL A 167 16.92 -8.90 -5.18
C VAL A 167 16.03 -9.20 -6.38
N ARG A 168 15.92 -10.47 -6.77
CA ARG A 168 15.09 -10.93 -7.89
C ARG A 168 13.61 -10.63 -7.68
N ALA A 169 13.04 -10.97 -6.52
CA ALA A 169 11.67 -10.65 -6.15
C ALA A 169 11.38 -9.14 -6.22
N ARG A 170 12.31 -8.31 -5.72
CA ARG A 170 12.17 -6.84 -5.77
C ARG A 170 12.28 -6.30 -7.18
N ALA A 171 13.12 -6.88 -8.03
CA ALA A 171 13.23 -6.54 -9.44
C ALA A 171 11.96 -6.90 -10.23
N LEU A 172 11.43 -8.11 -10.06
CA LEU A 172 10.15 -8.53 -10.64
C LEU A 172 9.01 -7.57 -10.23
N GLN A 173 8.91 -7.26 -8.94
CA GLN A 173 7.94 -6.29 -8.45
C GLN A 173 8.14 -4.91 -9.10
N CYS A 174 9.39 -4.44 -9.18
CA CYS A 174 9.71 -3.15 -9.79
C CYS A 174 9.26 -3.10 -11.26
N ALA A 175 9.57 -4.13 -12.06
CA ALA A 175 9.22 -4.21 -13.48
C ALA A 175 7.73 -3.98 -13.74
N GLY A 176 6.86 -4.64 -12.97
CA GLY A 176 5.41 -4.44 -13.05
C GLY A 176 4.97 -3.05 -12.55
N GLU A 177 5.60 -2.53 -11.49
CA GLU A 177 5.27 -1.22 -10.92
C GLU A 177 5.61 -0.04 -11.84
N ILE A 178 6.66 -0.16 -12.66
CA ILE A 178 7.10 0.89 -13.59
C ILE A 178 6.64 0.65 -15.04
N GLY A 179 5.94 -0.46 -15.32
CA GLY A 179 5.40 -0.74 -16.64
C GLY A 179 6.43 -1.17 -17.69
N ARG A 180 7.50 -1.88 -17.32
CA ARG A 180 8.51 -2.40 -18.27
C ARG A 180 7.99 -3.61 -19.05
N VAL A 181 7.15 -3.36 -20.06
CA VAL A 181 6.52 -4.40 -20.90
C VAL A 181 7.55 -5.27 -21.61
N ASP A 182 8.72 -4.71 -21.94
CA ASP A 182 9.84 -5.45 -22.53
C ASP A 182 10.39 -6.57 -21.60
N LEU A 183 10.15 -6.49 -20.29
CA LEU A 183 10.51 -7.53 -19.32
C LEU A 183 9.39 -8.57 -19.09
N LEU A 184 8.26 -8.48 -19.80
CA LEU A 184 7.12 -9.40 -19.61
C LEU A 184 7.53 -10.87 -19.75
N ALA A 185 8.31 -11.22 -20.78
CA ALA A 185 8.78 -12.59 -20.98
C ALA A 185 9.65 -13.08 -19.80
N SER A 186 10.51 -12.21 -19.26
CA SER A 186 11.31 -12.50 -18.08
C SER A 186 10.44 -12.67 -16.83
N CYS A 187 9.38 -11.88 -16.66
CA CYS A 187 8.42 -12.07 -15.58
C CYS A 187 7.70 -13.42 -15.71
N ILE A 188 7.22 -13.79 -16.90
CA ILE A 188 6.57 -15.08 -17.15
C ILE A 188 7.52 -16.24 -16.85
N ALA A 189 8.80 -16.14 -17.22
CA ALA A 189 9.79 -17.18 -16.94
C ALA A 189 10.03 -17.44 -15.43
N ASN A 190 9.64 -16.51 -14.55
CA ASN A 190 9.81 -16.61 -13.09
C ASN A 190 8.51 -16.92 -12.33
N ILE A 191 7.40 -17.23 -13.00
CA ILE A 191 6.12 -17.54 -12.32
C ILE A 191 6.11 -18.91 -11.63
N GLU A 192 7.07 -19.77 -11.96
CA GLU A 192 7.30 -21.07 -11.34
C GLU A 192 8.58 -21.08 -10.47
N ASP A 193 9.08 -19.90 -10.09
CA ASP A 193 10.25 -19.78 -9.21
C ASP A 193 10.01 -20.50 -7.88
N GLU A 194 11.03 -21.21 -7.40
CA GLU A 194 11.00 -21.95 -6.12
C GLU A 194 10.80 -21.01 -4.93
N ASP A 195 11.30 -19.77 -5.01
CA ASP A 195 11.05 -18.75 -4.01
C ASP A 195 9.64 -18.17 -4.14
N ALA A 196 8.83 -18.35 -3.10
CA ALA A 196 7.43 -17.92 -3.09
C ALA A 196 7.25 -16.40 -3.32
N SER A 197 8.22 -15.58 -2.91
CA SER A 197 8.15 -14.13 -3.13
C SER A 197 8.43 -13.78 -4.59
N CYS A 198 9.40 -14.45 -5.22
CA CYS A 198 9.69 -14.32 -6.65
C CYS A 198 8.48 -14.76 -7.47
N ARG A 199 7.93 -15.94 -7.19
CA ARG A 199 6.72 -16.47 -7.83
C ARG A 199 5.54 -15.49 -7.80
N PHE A 200 5.21 -14.96 -6.62
CA PHE A 200 4.12 -14.00 -6.49
C PHE A 200 4.39 -12.70 -7.26
N HIS A 201 5.60 -12.12 -7.14
CA HIS A 201 5.92 -10.87 -7.81
C HIS A 201 6.08 -11.01 -9.32
N ALA A 202 6.54 -12.16 -9.80
CA ALA A 202 6.54 -12.53 -11.21
C ALA A 202 5.12 -12.55 -11.78
N ALA A 203 4.20 -13.26 -11.13
CA ALA A 203 2.80 -13.34 -11.58
C ALA A 203 2.10 -11.96 -11.50
N GLN A 204 2.32 -11.21 -10.43
CA GLN A 204 1.81 -9.84 -10.30
C GLN A 204 2.35 -8.94 -11.41
N ALA A 205 3.65 -8.96 -11.68
CA ALA A 205 4.26 -8.13 -12.71
C ALA A 205 3.75 -8.52 -14.10
N ALA A 206 3.75 -9.81 -14.43
CA ALA A 206 3.22 -10.32 -15.69
C ALA A 206 1.76 -9.89 -15.92
N LEU A 207 0.90 -9.96 -14.89
CA LEU A 207 -0.48 -9.46 -14.98
C LEU A 207 -0.53 -7.96 -15.30
N LEU A 208 0.22 -7.13 -14.57
CA LEU A 208 0.23 -5.68 -14.80
C LEU A 208 0.82 -5.30 -16.17
N LEU A 209 1.71 -6.13 -16.70
CA LEU A 209 2.37 -5.95 -17.99
C LEU A 209 1.61 -6.56 -19.17
N GLY A 210 0.49 -7.25 -18.92
CA GLY A 210 -0.47 -7.61 -19.97
C GLY A 210 -0.75 -9.09 -20.13
N ASP A 211 -0.05 -9.98 -19.42
CA ASP A 211 -0.40 -11.40 -19.43
C ASP A 211 -1.76 -11.63 -18.75
N ARG A 212 -2.56 -12.54 -19.32
CA ARG A 212 -3.91 -12.88 -18.83
C ARG A 212 -4.10 -14.40 -18.73
N HIS A 213 -3.02 -15.17 -18.81
CA HIS A 213 -3.07 -16.62 -18.75
C HIS A 213 -2.22 -17.12 -17.59
N ALA A 214 -0.92 -17.27 -17.79
CA ALA A 214 -0.03 -17.90 -16.82
C ALA A 214 0.02 -17.14 -15.48
N SER A 215 -0.04 -15.81 -15.52
CA SER A 215 -0.15 -14.97 -14.33
C SER A 215 -1.46 -15.18 -13.58
N LEU A 216 -2.59 -15.33 -14.29
CA LEU A 216 -3.89 -15.52 -13.65
C LEU A 216 -4.03 -16.91 -13.05
N ASP A 217 -3.45 -17.94 -13.66
CA ASP A 217 -3.42 -19.30 -13.10
C ASP A 217 -2.71 -19.28 -11.73
N VAL A 218 -1.51 -18.70 -11.68
CA VAL A 218 -0.72 -18.57 -10.44
C VAL A 218 -1.42 -17.69 -9.41
N LEU A 219 -1.98 -16.55 -9.80
CA LEU A 219 -2.68 -15.66 -8.87
C LEU A 219 -3.97 -16.28 -8.33
N THR A 220 -4.67 -17.09 -9.11
CA THR A 220 -5.88 -17.81 -8.69
C THR A 220 -5.54 -18.91 -7.69
N GLU A 221 -4.45 -19.65 -7.91
CA GLU A 221 -3.95 -20.62 -6.94
C GLU A 221 -3.57 -19.94 -5.60
N LEU A 222 -2.81 -18.85 -5.68
CA LEU A 222 -2.36 -18.11 -4.50
C LEU A 222 -3.50 -17.37 -3.78
N ALA A 223 -4.60 -17.05 -4.46
CA ALA A 223 -5.73 -16.30 -3.91
C ALA A 223 -6.32 -16.93 -2.65
N LEU A 224 -6.21 -18.25 -2.51
CA LEU A 224 -6.69 -19.02 -1.38
C LEU A 224 -5.98 -18.69 -0.06
N THR A 225 -4.72 -18.27 -0.10
CA THR A 225 -3.92 -17.98 1.10
C THR A 225 -3.43 -16.53 1.15
N ARG A 226 -3.60 -15.78 0.05
CA ARG A 226 -3.05 -14.45 -0.13
C ARG A 226 -4.11 -13.44 -0.58
N PRO A 227 -4.53 -12.51 0.30
CA PRO A 227 -5.52 -11.48 -0.05
C PRO A 227 -5.12 -10.56 -1.22
N ASP A 228 -3.82 -10.31 -1.39
CA ASP A 228 -3.30 -9.51 -2.50
C ASP A 228 -3.40 -10.26 -3.84
N ALA A 229 -3.14 -11.57 -3.86
CA ALA A 229 -3.37 -12.41 -5.03
C ALA A 229 -4.86 -12.51 -5.38
N ALA A 230 -5.73 -12.73 -4.39
CA ALA A 230 -7.18 -12.79 -4.57
C ALA A 230 -7.74 -11.48 -5.17
N ALA A 231 -7.27 -10.33 -4.67
CA ALA A 231 -7.64 -9.03 -5.21
C ALA A 231 -7.24 -8.87 -6.68
N LEU A 232 -6.01 -9.28 -7.04
CA LEU A 232 -5.52 -9.19 -8.42
C LEU A 232 -6.28 -10.11 -9.36
N ALA A 233 -6.46 -11.37 -8.98
CA ALA A 233 -7.22 -12.35 -9.75
C ALA A 233 -8.67 -11.88 -9.96
N ALA A 234 -9.37 -11.46 -8.89
CA ALA A 234 -10.75 -10.98 -8.97
C ALA A 234 -10.92 -9.72 -9.84
N SER A 235 -9.91 -8.85 -9.88
CA SER A 235 -9.93 -7.61 -10.67
C SER A 235 -9.74 -7.85 -12.17
N ALA A 236 -9.23 -9.03 -12.58
CA ALA A 236 -8.78 -9.29 -13.95
C ALA A 236 -9.47 -10.49 -14.61
N LEU A 237 -9.82 -11.55 -13.86
CA LEU A 237 -10.56 -12.70 -14.38
C LEU A 237 -11.93 -12.29 -14.97
N PRO A 238 -12.47 -13.03 -15.94
CA PRO A 238 -13.89 -12.96 -16.30
C PRO A 238 -14.79 -13.22 -15.09
N LEU A 239 -15.95 -12.55 -14.99
CA LEU A 239 -16.82 -12.65 -13.81
C LEU A 239 -17.33 -14.08 -13.53
N ALA A 240 -17.46 -14.92 -14.56
CA ALA A 240 -17.79 -16.32 -14.41
C ALA A 240 -16.69 -17.09 -13.64
N ASP A 241 -15.42 -16.85 -13.98
CA ASP A 241 -14.27 -17.49 -13.33
C ASP A 241 -14.05 -16.91 -11.92
N VAL A 242 -14.33 -15.61 -11.74
CA VAL A 242 -14.36 -15.01 -10.40
C VAL A 242 -15.41 -15.68 -9.50
N HIS A 243 -16.58 -16.04 -10.04
CA HIS A 243 -17.58 -16.78 -9.27
C HIS A 243 -17.05 -18.12 -8.78
N ALA A 244 -16.34 -18.87 -9.63
CA ALA A 244 -15.71 -20.13 -9.25
C ALA A 244 -14.62 -19.94 -8.18
N LEU A 245 -13.77 -18.92 -8.32
CA LEU A 245 -12.79 -18.55 -7.29
C LEU A 245 -13.45 -18.21 -5.95
N LEU A 246 -14.53 -17.42 -5.96
CA LEU A 246 -15.27 -17.06 -4.75
C LEU A 246 -15.89 -18.30 -4.07
N GLN A 247 -16.37 -19.29 -4.84
CA GLN A 247 -16.83 -20.57 -4.30
C GLN A 247 -15.69 -21.32 -3.59
N GLN A 248 -14.51 -21.41 -4.21
CA GLN A 248 -13.34 -22.06 -3.61
C GLN A 248 -12.90 -21.37 -2.31
N ILE A 249 -12.86 -20.03 -2.29
CA ILE A 249 -12.56 -19.26 -1.08
C ILE A 249 -13.61 -19.56 0.00
N SER A 250 -14.90 -19.53 -0.35
CA SER A 250 -16.00 -19.74 0.61
C SER A 250 -15.99 -21.13 1.26
N ALA A 251 -15.42 -22.14 0.61
CA ALA A 251 -15.31 -23.50 1.12
C ALA A 251 -14.24 -23.67 2.21
N GLN A 252 -13.33 -22.69 2.37
CA GLN A 252 -12.29 -22.75 3.38
C GLN A 252 -12.78 -22.32 4.76
N PRO A 253 -12.24 -22.92 5.84
CA PRO A 253 -12.45 -22.42 7.19
C PRO A 253 -11.98 -20.97 7.33
N GLN A 254 -12.74 -20.15 8.07
CA GLN A 254 -12.36 -18.77 8.45
C GLN A 254 -12.09 -17.80 7.29
N SER A 255 -12.49 -18.12 6.06
CA SER A 255 -12.21 -17.31 4.86
C SER A 255 -13.16 -16.14 4.62
N LYS A 256 -14.19 -15.96 5.47
CA LYS A 256 -15.29 -15.00 5.22
C LYS A 256 -14.80 -13.57 5.00
N ARG A 257 -13.76 -13.12 5.71
CA ARG A 257 -13.14 -11.78 5.48
C ARG A 257 -12.47 -11.69 4.10
N LEU A 258 -11.70 -12.71 3.71
CA LEU A 258 -11.09 -12.82 2.39
C LEU A 258 -12.15 -12.84 1.30
N LEU A 259 -13.24 -13.58 1.48
CA LEU A 259 -14.37 -13.66 0.56
C LEU A 259 -14.99 -12.27 0.32
N ILE A 260 -15.33 -11.54 1.40
CA ILE A 260 -15.93 -10.20 1.32
C ILE A 260 -15.00 -9.23 0.56
N ARG A 261 -13.70 -9.23 0.88
CA ARG A 261 -12.71 -8.38 0.18
C ARG A 261 -12.57 -8.76 -1.30
N THR A 262 -12.58 -10.06 -1.61
CA THR A 262 -12.46 -10.54 -2.98
C THR A 262 -13.69 -10.15 -3.80
N ILE A 263 -14.89 -10.18 -3.20
CA ILE A 263 -16.12 -9.65 -3.81
C ILE A 263 -16.00 -8.16 -4.13
N ALA A 264 -15.43 -7.36 -3.24
CA ALA A 264 -15.20 -5.94 -3.50
C ALA A 264 -14.32 -5.70 -4.75
N HIS A 265 -13.24 -6.48 -4.88
CA HIS A 265 -12.34 -6.42 -6.04
C HIS A 265 -12.93 -7.02 -7.32
N ALA A 266 -13.83 -8.01 -7.19
CA ALA A 266 -14.59 -8.56 -8.31
C ALA A 266 -15.46 -7.49 -8.97
N GLY A 267 -16.03 -6.60 -8.15
CA GLY A 267 -16.86 -5.49 -8.59
C GLY A 267 -18.22 -5.92 -9.12
N ASP A 268 -18.68 -7.14 -8.84
CA ASP A 268 -19.92 -7.69 -9.38
C ASP A 268 -21.14 -7.31 -8.50
N PRO A 269 -22.09 -6.51 -9.02
CA PRO A 269 -23.26 -6.08 -8.26
C PRO A 269 -24.16 -7.22 -7.76
N ARG A 270 -24.04 -8.44 -8.32
CA ARG A 270 -24.83 -9.60 -7.89
C ARG A 270 -24.65 -9.95 -6.41
N TYR A 271 -23.51 -9.58 -5.82
CA TYR A 271 -23.19 -9.86 -4.42
C TYR A 271 -23.66 -8.77 -3.46
N VAL A 272 -24.13 -7.63 -3.97
CA VAL A 272 -24.58 -6.51 -3.12
C VAL A 272 -25.67 -6.93 -2.13
N PRO A 273 -26.74 -7.66 -2.52
CA PRO A 273 -27.73 -8.13 -1.55
C PRO A 273 -27.14 -9.00 -0.43
N TRP A 274 -26.14 -9.84 -0.75
CA TRP A 274 -25.46 -10.67 0.24
C TRP A 274 -24.61 -9.82 1.19
N LEU A 275 -23.87 -8.83 0.67
CA LEU A 275 -23.13 -7.88 1.50
C LEU A 275 -24.05 -7.12 2.46
N ILE A 276 -25.21 -6.66 1.99
CA ILE A 276 -26.22 -6.00 2.83
C ILE A 276 -26.71 -6.95 3.93
N GLY A 277 -26.96 -8.22 3.61
CA GLY A 277 -27.34 -9.24 4.58
C GLY A 277 -26.28 -9.53 5.66
N LEU A 278 -25.01 -9.13 5.45
CA LEU A 278 -23.95 -9.24 6.45
C LEU A 278 -23.84 -8.02 7.37
N MET A 279 -24.43 -6.89 7.01
CA MET A 279 -24.32 -5.64 7.77
C MET A 279 -24.91 -5.68 9.19
N PRO A 280 -25.90 -6.54 9.51
CA PRO A 280 -26.34 -6.74 10.89
C PRO A 280 -25.33 -7.46 11.80
N ASP A 281 -24.38 -8.23 11.23
CA ASP A 281 -23.36 -8.96 11.99
C ASP A 281 -22.15 -8.05 12.24
N ASP A 282 -21.99 -7.57 13.47
CA ASP A 282 -20.97 -6.58 13.84
C ASP A 282 -19.54 -7.02 13.51
N LYS A 283 -19.27 -8.34 13.44
CA LYS A 283 -17.97 -8.88 13.05
C LYS A 283 -17.61 -8.58 11.60
N PHE A 284 -18.61 -8.44 10.72
CA PHE A 284 -18.42 -8.20 9.29
C PHE A 284 -19.06 -6.91 8.80
N ALA A 285 -19.81 -6.20 9.64
CA ALA A 285 -20.60 -5.03 9.27
C ALA A 285 -19.75 -3.99 8.53
N ARG A 286 -18.70 -3.48 9.18
CA ARG A 286 -17.80 -2.48 8.59
C ARG A 286 -17.16 -2.94 7.28
N LEU A 287 -16.69 -4.19 7.22
CA LEU A 287 -16.08 -4.76 6.02
C LEU A 287 -17.08 -4.93 4.85
N ALA A 288 -18.32 -5.33 5.16
CA ALA A 288 -19.41 -5.44 4.20
C ALA A 288 -19.85 -4.05 3.70
N GLY A 289 -19.93 -3.06 4.60
CA GLY A 289 -20.19 -1.65 4.27
C GLY A 289 -19.11 -1.04 3.37
N GLU A 290 -17.83 -1.30 3.68
CA GLU A 290 -16.72 -0.91 2.82
C GLU A 290 -16.85 -1.55 1.44
N SER A 291 -17.07 -2.86 1.37
CA SER A 291 -17.18 -3.61 0.11
C SER A 291 -18.37 -3.15 -0.74
N PHE A 292 -19.49 -2.83 -0.08
CA PHE A 292 -20.64 -2.21 -0.72
C PHE A 292 -20.27 -0.84 -1.32
N SER A 293 -19.59 0.01 -0.56
CA SER A 293 -19.11 1.32 -1.02
C SER A 293 -18.11 1.17 -2.17
N PHE A 294 -17.26 0.15 -2.10
CA PHE A 294 -16.26 -0.19 -3.12
C PHE A 294 -16.88 -0.52 -4.46
N ILE A 295 -18.00 -1.24 -4.49
CA ILE A 295 -18.72 -1.61 -5.72
C ILE A 295 -19.59 -0.44 -6.19
N THR A 296 -20.36 0.16 -5.28
CA THR A 296 -21.46 1.07 -5.62
C THR A 296 -21.08 2.54 -5.67
N GLY A 297 -19.94 2.91 -5.08
CA GLY A 297 -19.52 4.31 -4.92
C GLY A 297 -20.29 5.08 -3.85
N ALA A 298 -21.19 4.43 -3.10
CA ALA A 298 -21.90 5.06 -2.00
C ALA A 298 -20.93 5.44 -0.89
N ASP A 299 -20.84 6.72 -0.55
CA ASP A 299 -20.11 7.17 0.64
C ASP A 299 -21.09 7.12 1.83
N LEU A 300 -20.94 6.11 2.69
CA LEU A 300 -21.95 5.80 3.72
C LEU A 300 -22.20 6.97 4.66
N ALA A 301 -21.15 7.61 5.15
CA ALA A 301 -21.28 8.74 6.07
C ALA A 301 -21.89 9.98 5.38
N TRP A 302 -21.48 10.26 4.14
CA TRP A 302 -22.01 11.41 3.39
C TRP A 302 -23.49 11.25 3.05
N LEU A 303 -23.94 10.02 2.79
CA LEU A 303 -25.31 9.70 2.43
C LEU A 303 -26.20 9.37 3.65
N ASP A 304 -25.70 9.52 4.88
CA ASP A 304 -26.39 9.13 6.12
C ASP A 304 -26.86 7.66 6.10
N LEU A 305 -26.02 6.77 5.54
CA LEU A 305 -26.27 5.32 5.45
C LEU A 305 -25.57 4.52 6.56
N ASP A 306 -25.01 5.21 7.54
CA ASP A 306 -24.35 4.63 8.71
C ASP A 306 -25.22 4.74 9.98
N ARG A 307 -24.81 3.98 10.98
CA ARG A 307 -25.38 3.94 12.33
C ARG A 307 -24.30 4.22 13.36
N LYS A 308 -24.71 4.46 14.60
CA LYS A 308 -23.77 4.54 15.72
C LYS A 308 -23.07 3.18 15.94
N PRO A 309 -21.81 3.19 16.40
CA PRO A 309 -21.14 1.96 16.81
C PRO A 309 -21.97 1.17 17.86
N PRO A 310 -21.92 -0.17 17.85
CA PRO A 310 -22.49 -1.01 18.91
C PRO A 310 -21.96 -0.61 20.28
N GLU A 311 -22.79 -0.71 21.32
CA GLU A 311 -22.40 -0.32 22.69
C GLU A 311 -21.30 -1.22 23.29
N ASN A 312 -21.30 -2.51 22.94
CA ASN A 312 -20.37 -3.52 23.45
C ASN A 312 -19.42 -4.00 22.35
N LEU A 313 -18.53 -3.11 21.89
CA LEU A 313 -17.43 -3.54 21.03
C LEU A 313 -16.41 -4.31 21.86
N PRO A 314 -15.94 -5.49 21.41
CA PRO A 314 -14.75 -6.09 22.01
C PRO A 314 -13.64 -5.05 21.93
N ALA A 315 -13.00 -4.76 23.07
CA ALA A 315 -11.89 -3.83 23.11
C ALA A 315 -10.84 -4.26 22.08
N GLY A 316 -10.44 -3.33 21.21
CA GLY A 316 -9.26 -3.54 20.37
C GLY A 316 -8.00 -3.70 21.23
N PRO A 317 -6.83 -3.99 20.63
CA PRO A 317 -5.55 -4.10 21.33
C PRO A 317 -5.42 -3.01 22.38
N THR A 318 -5.29 -3.42 23.64
CA THR A 318 -5.09 -2.49 24.75
C THR A 318 -3.62 -2.05 24.80
N ASP A 319 -3.32 -0.94 25.50
CA ASP A 319 -1.93 -0.57 25.82
C ASP A 319 -1.30 -1.51 26.87
N ASP A 320 -1.96 -2.63 27.23
CA ASP A 320 -1.41 -3.63 28.15
C ASP A 320 -0.30 -4.43 27.44
N PRO A 321 0.95 -4.35 27.91
CA PRO A 321 2.05 -5.11 27.33
C PRO A 321 1.89 -6.64 27.46
N ASN A 322 0.90 -7.14 28.20
CA ASN A 322 0.56 -8.55 28.34
C ASN A 322 -0.66 -8.97 27.51
N ASP A 323 -1.29 -8.07 26.74
CA ASP A 323 -2.41 -8.40 25.87
C ASP A 323 -1.92 -9.29 24.71
N PRO A 324 -2.43 -10.54 24.58
CA PRO A 324 -2.02 -11.42 23.50
C PRO A 324 -2.54 -10.97 22.12
N ASP A 325 -3.54 -10.07 22.05
CA ASP A 325 -4.10 -9.57 20.78
C ASP A 325 -3.58 -8.16 20.44
N VAL A 326 -2.34 -8.07 19.96
CA VAL A 326 -1.68 -6.83 19.52
C VAL A 326 -2.09 -6.43 18.08
N ALA A 327 -3.05 -7.13 17.46
CA ALA A 327 -3.43 -6.89 16.09
C ALA A 327 -4.36 -5.67 15.98
N MET A 328 -3.87 -4.58 15.38
CA MET A 328 -4.72 -3.43 15.05
C MET A 328 -5.94 -3.88 14.26
N ASP A 329 -7.12 -3.46 14.71
CA ASP A 329 -8.38 -3.68 14.00
C ASP A 329 -8.28 -3.17 12.55
N GLU A 330 -8.33 -4.11 11.61
CA GLU A 330 -8.18 -3.82 10.18
C GLU A 330 -9.32 -2.97 9.60
N ASP A 331 -10.45 -2.92 10.30
CA ASP A 331 -11.66 -2.20 9.92
C ASP A 331 -11.78 -0.89 10.72
N ASP A 332 -10.78 -0.54 11.52
CA ASP A 332 -10.77 0.69 12.31
C ASP A 332 -11.03 1.95 11.45
N GLY A 333 -11.80 2.86 12.04
CA GLY A 333 -12.33 4.07 11.40
C GLY A 333 -13.30 3.86 10.22
N ALA A 334 -13.60 2.63 9.79
CA ALA A 334 -14.67 2.41 8.81
C ALA A 334 -16.05 2.68 9.45
N PRO A 335 -16.99 3.28 8.71
CA PRO A 335 -18.34 3.55 9.21
C PRO A 335 -19.11 2.26 9.49
N TRP A 336 -19.95 2.28 10.52
CA TRP A 336 -20.87 1.19 10.84
C TRP A 336 -22.10 1.28 9.93
N PRO A 337 -22.32 0.34 9.01
CA PRO A 337 -23.44 0.45 8.07
C PRO A 337 -24.80 0.28 8.76
N ASP A 338 -25.78 1.09 8.35
CA ASP A 338 -27.19 0.85 8.64
C ASP A 338 -27.80 -0.02 7.53
N ALA A 339 -28.03 -1.30 7.84
CA ALA A 339 -28.49 -2.29 6.86
C ALA A 339 -29.83 -1.91 6.21
N GLU A 340 -30.75 -1.28 6.95
CA GLU A 340 -32.08 -0.91 6.44
C GLU A 340 -32.02 0.32 5.53
N LYS A 341 -31.25 1.34 5.93
CA LYS A 341 -31.02 2.51 5.08
C LYS A 341 -30.31 2.11 3.78
N ILE A 342 -29.29 1.27 3.88
CA ILE A 342 -28.53 0.77 2.72
C ILE A 342 -29.41 -0.11 1.83
N ALA A 343 -30.25 -0.98 2.39
CA ALA A 343 -31.18 -1.80 1.60
C ALA A 343 -32.16 -0.93 0.78
N ARG A 344 -32.72 0.11 1.40
CA ARG A 344 -33.60 1.07 0.70
C ARG A 344 -32.85 1.85 -0.36
N TRP A 345 -31.64 2.31 -0.05
CA TRP A 345 -30.78 2.96 -1.05
C TRP A 345 -30.51 2.02 -2.22
N TRP A 346 -30.19 0.75 -1.94
CA TRP A 346 -29.91 -0.24 -2.98
C TRP A 346 -31.14 -0.48 -3.86
N GLN A 347 -32.33 -0.63 -3.29
CA GLN A 347 -33.56 -0.80 -4.08
C GLN A 347 -33.79 0.36 -5.06
N ALA A 348 -33.56 1.61 -4.62
CA ALA A 348 -33.71 2.79 -5.46
C ALA A 348 -32.63 2.91 -6.55
N ASN A 349 -31.45 2.33 -6.31
CA ASN A 349 -30.27 2.55 -7.14
C ASN A 349 -29.81 1.33 -7.94
N ALA A 350 -30.28 0.13 -7.62
CA ALA A 350 -29.94 -1.12 -8.31
C ALA A 350 -30.17 -1.07 -9.84
N PRO A 351 -31.22 -0.40 -10.37
CA PRO A 351 -31.45 -0.36 -11.81
C PRO A 351 -30.31 0.24 -12.65
N ARG A 352 -29.41 1.03 -12.05
CA ARG A 352 -28.24 1.59 -12.77
C ARG A 352 -27.10 0.58 -12.95
N PHE A 353 -27.12 -0.54 -12.22
CA PHE A 353 -26.09 -1.56 -12.26
C PHE A 353 -26.51 -2.70 -13.20
N ARG A 354 -25.80 -2.81 -14.32
CA ARG A 354 -26.00 -3.88 -15.30
C ARG A 354 -25.47 -5.22 -14.78
N PRO A 355 -26.26 -6.30 -14.81
CA PRO A 355 -25.78 -7.65 -14.54
C PRO A 355 -24.61 -8.04 -15.46
N GLY A 356 -23.63 -8.77 -14.93
CA GLY A 356 -22.48 -9.24 -15.70
C GLY A 356 -21.45 -8.15 -16.06
N ALA A 357 -21.57 -6.95 -15.49
CA ALA A 357 -20.56 -5.91 -15.60
C ALA A 357 -19.83 -5.70 -14.27
N ARG A 358 -18.52 -5.44 -14.34
CA ARG A 358 -17.68 -5.07 -13.21
C ARG A 358 -17.81 -3.58 -12.91
N TYR A 359 -17.91 -3.22 -11.64
CA TYR A 359 -17.96 -1.85 -11.14
C TYR A 359 -16.85 -1.60 -10.12
N LEU A 360 -16.29 -0.40 -10.18
CA LEU A 360 -15.42 0.17 -9.15
C LEU A 360 -16.05 1.50 -8.79
N CYS A 361 -16.41 1.73 -7.53
CA CYS A 361 -16.97 2.99 -7.05
C CYS A 361 -18.13 3.53 -7.92
N GLY A 362 -19.08 2.66 -8.28
CA GLY A 362 -20.33 3.07 -8.92
C GLY A 362 -20.32 3.12 -10.45
N ALA A 363 -19.17 2.92 -11.10
CA ALA A 363 -19.08 2.86 -12.57
C ALA A 363 -18.16 1.73 -13.04
N PRO A 364 -18.32 1.23 -14.29
CA PRO A 364 -17.36 0.34 -14.88
C PRO A 364 -15.96 0.98 -14.95
N PRO A 365 -14.88 0.24 -14.61
CA PRO A 365 -13.53 0.77 -14.68
C PRO A 365 -13.20 1.29 -16.08
N SER A 366 -12.81 2.57 -16.16
CA SER A 366 -12.31 3.23 -17.36
C SER A 366 -11.19 4.19 -16.94
N LYS A 367 -10.34 4.60 -17.88
CA LYS A 367 -9.22 5.52 -17.56
C LYS A 367 -9.70 6.82 -16.87
N PRO A 368 -10.72 7.55 -17.37
CA PRO A 368 -11.23 8.75 -16.69
C PRO A 368 -11.76 8.44 -15.29
N HIS A 369 -12.59 7.39 -15.16
CA HIS A 369 -13.18 7.03 -13.88
C HIS A 369 -12.13 6.62 -12.84
N CYS A 370 -11.11 5.86 -13.23
CA CYS A 370 -10.03 5.49 -12.33
C CYS A 370 -9.21 6.71 -11.89
N ILE A 371 -9.02 7.72 -12.75
CA ILE A 371 -8.37 8.98 -12.37
C ILE A 371 -9.23 9.73 -11.34
N ASP A 372 -10.55 9.77 -11.51
CA ASP A 372 -11.45 10.40 -10.53
C ASP A 372 -11.43 9.68 -9.19
N VAL A 373 -11.48 8.33 -9.18
CA VAL A 373 -11.32 7.53 -7.96
C VAL A 373 -9.96 7.77 -7.29
N LEU A 374 -8.87 7.96 -8.06
CA LEU A 374 -7.56 8.29 -7.52
C LEU A 374 -7.52 9.65 -6.82
N LYS A 375 -8.35 10.61 -7.21
CA LYS A 375 -8.46 11.93 -6.59
C LYS A 375 -9.34 11.89 -5.34
N ASP A 376 -10.52 11.30 -5.45
CA ASP A 376 -11.61 11.50 -4.49
C ASP A 376 -11.96 10.27 -3.63
N GLY A 377 -11.52 9.09 -4.04
CA GLY A 377 -11.81 7.82 -3.37
C GLY A 377 -11.07 7.64 -2.04
N TYR A 378 -11.49 6.61 -1.30
CA TYR A 378 -10.77 6.12 -0.12
C TYR A 378 -9.56 5.27 -0.51
N GLN A 379 -8.59 5.09 0.39
CA GLN A 379 -7.27 4.59 0.02
C GLN A 379 -7.26 3.22 -0.67
N ARG A 380 -8.07 2.27 -0.18
CA ARG A 380 -8.18 0.95 -0.81
C ARG A 380 -8.84 1.03 -2.20
N GLN A 381 -9.80 1.93 -2.40
CA GLN A 381 -10.41 2.22 -3.70
C GLN A 381 -9.40 2.85 -4.67
N ARG A 382 -8.62 3.84 -4.19
CA ARG A 382 -7.52 4.47 -4.95
C ARG A 382 -6.49 3.44 -5.40
N MET A 383 -6.09 2.52 -4.53
CA MET A 383 -5.17 1.43 -4.87
C MET A 383 -5.73 0.50 -5.94
N ALA A 384 -7.03 0.18 -5.91
CA ALA A 384 -7.66 -0.61 -6.98
C ALA A 384 -7.78 0.17 -8.28
N ALA A 385 -8.10 1.47 -8.25
CA ALA A 385 -8.10 2.33 -9.43
C ALA A 385 -6.73 2.38 -10.10
N ALA A 386 -5.65 2.51 -9.32
CA ALA A 386 -4.28 2.45 -9.83
C ALA A 386 -3.99 1.14 -10.58
N ARG A 387 -4.43 0.00 -10.04
CA ARG A 387 -4.26 -1.31 -10.69
C ARG A 387 -5.12 -1.43 -11.95
N HIS A 388 -6.36 -0.95 -11.91
CA HIS A 388 -7.24 -0.95 -13.09
C HIS A 388 -6.65 -0.15 -14.25
N LEU A 389 -5.97 0.97 -14.00
CA LEU A 389 -5.25 1.69 -15.06
C LEU A 389 -4.22 0.81 -15.77
N CYS A 390 -3.40 0.05 -15.03
CA CYS A 390 -2.46 -0.90 -15.62
C CYS A 390 -3.16 -2.07 -16.33
N LEU A 391 -4.28 -2.56 -15.80
CA LEU A 391 -5.05 -3.65 -16.43
C LEU A 391 -5.72 -3.21 -17.75
N LEU A 392 -6.15 -1.95 -17.83
CA LEU A 392 -6.77 -1.34 -19.01
C LEU A 392 -5.72 -1.00 -20.08
N GLU A 393 -4.54 -0.52 -19.66
CA GLU A 393 -3.46 -0.09 -20.54
C GLU A 393 -2.12 -0.64 -20.01
N PRO A 394 -1.76 -1.90 -20.34
CA PRO A 394 -0.50 -2.50 -19.91
C PRO A 394 0.72 -1.67 -20.31
N GLY A 395 1.68 -1.56 -19.40
CA GLY A 395 2.82 -0.65 -19.53
C GLY A 395 2.61 0.73 -18.90
N THR A 396 1.39 1.04 -18.45
CA THR A 396 1.16 2.21 -17.59
C THR A 396 1.85 2.02 -16.24
N VAL A 397 2.58 3.05 -15.79
CA VAL A 397 3.19 3.08 -14.46
C VAL A 397 2.13 2.97 -13.37
N LEU A 398 2.31 2.04 -12.43
CA LEU A 398 1.37 1.85 -11.32
C LEU A 398 1.42 3.05 -10.37
N PHE A 399 0.34 3.83 -10.29
CA PHE A 399 0.28 5.01 -9.42
C PHE A 399 0.59 4.65 -7.95
N ASN A 400 1.56 5.32 -7.34
CA ASN A 400 1.96 5.06 -5.96
C ASN A 400 1.06 5.79 -4.96
N CYS A 401 -0.06 5.19 -4.59
CA CYS A 401 -0.99 5.73 -3.57
C CYS A 401 -0.36 5.89 -2.18
N ALA A 402 0.82 5.32 -1.92
CA ALA A 402 1.54 5.42 -0.66
C ALA A 402 2.67 6.47 -0.67
N ALA A 403 2.95 7.11 -1.82
CA ALA A 403 3.91 8.22 -1.90
C ALA A 403 3.48 9.39 -0.99
N PRO A 404 4.35 10.36 -0.69
CA PRO A 404 3.92 11.57 0.01
C PRO A 404 2.79 12.29 -0.73
N ALA A 405 1.81 12.81 0.01
CA ALA A 405 0.58 13.35 -0.54
C ALA A 405 0.82 14.49 -1.56
N TRP A 406 1.80 15.37 -1.30
CA TRP A 406 2.17 16.44 -2.24
C TRP A 406 2.64 15.89 -3.60
N ARG A 407 3.33 14.74 -3.62
CA ARG A 407 3.76 14.09 -4.86
C ARG A 407 2.56 13.49 -5.59
N GLN A 408 1.66 12.85 -4.86
CA GLN A 408 0.43 12.31 -5.42
C GLN A 408 -0.42 13.42 -6.05
N GLN A 409 -0.62 14.54 -5.33
CA GLN A 409 -1.37 15.71 -5.82
C GLN A 409 -0.75 16.29 -7.09
N ARG A 410 0.58 16.49 -7.11
CA ARG A 410 1.29 17.00 -8.29
C ARG A 410 1.08 16.11 -9.53
N LEU A 411 1.17 14.78 -9.36
CA LEU A 411 0.96 13.83 -10.46
C LEU A 411 -0.50 13.81 -10.94
N LEU A 412 -1.46 13.90 -10.03
CA LEU A 412 -2.88 13.93 -10.40
C LEU A 412 -3.26 15.23 -11.11
N ASN A 413 -2.66 16.35 -10.73
CA ASN A 413 -2.88 17.65 -11.37
C ASN A 413 -2.21 17.75 -12.75
N SER A 414 -1.19 16.95 -13.04
CA SER A 414 -0.59 16.88 -14.38
C SER A 414 -1.30 15.88 -15.31
N THR A 415 -2.28 15.14 -14.81
CA THR A 415 -3.04 14.13 -15.57
C THR A 415 -4.39 14.67 -16.04
N THR A 416 -4.85 15.77 -15.46
CA THR A 416 -5.91 16.66 -16.00
C THR A 416 -5.34 17.58 -17.06
#